data_AF-B1PCH5-F1
#
_entry.id   AF-B1PCH5-F1
#
_cell.length_a   1.000
_cell.length_b   1.000
_cell.length_c   1.000
_cell.angle_alpha   90.00
_cell.angle_beta   90.00
_cell.angle_gamma   90.00
#
_symmetry.space_group_name_H-M   'P 1'
#
loop_
_entity.id
_entity.type
_entity.pdbx_description
1 polymer ?
#
loop_
_entity_poly.entity_id
_entity_poly.type
_entity_poly.pdbx_seq_one_letter_code
_entity_poly.pdbx_strand_id
1 'polypeptide(L)' 'FTQQYQPAVCNSNPTPCKDPTDKLFTVHGLWPSNSNGNDPKYCNAQQYQTMNLQRIP' A
#
# COMPACT_ATOMS: atom_id res chain seq x y z
N PHE A 1 2.93 -3.04 -8.21
CA PHE A 1 3.22 -3.38 -6.81
C PHE A 1 4.27 -2.41 -6.31
N THR A 2 3.99 -1.73 -5.21
CA THR A 2 4.90 -0.73 -4.66
C THR A 2 5.14 -1.01 -3.20
N GLN A 3 6.39 -0.87 -2.79
CA GLN A 3 6.82 -1.00 -1.40
C GLN A 3 7.31 0.35 -0.89
N GLN A 4 7.20 0.58 0.41
CA GLN A 4 7.73 1.77 1.08
C GLN A 4 8.74 1.35 2.15
N TYR A 5 9.83 2.10 2.27
CA TYR A 5 10.80 1.93 3.35
C TYR A 5 10.37 2.74 4.57
N GLN A 6 10.06 2.08 5.69
CA GLN A 6 9.41 2.76 6.83
C GLN A 6 10.20 3.97 7.37
N PRO A 7 11.53 3.90 7.59
CA PRO A 7 12.27 5.04 8.12
C PRO A 7 12.26 6.23 7.16
N ALA A 8 12.27 6.00 5.84
CA ALA A 8 12.23 7.10 4.88
C ALA A 8 10.85 7.79 4.88
N VAL A 9 9.75 7.04 4.94
CA VAL A 9 8.40 7.61 4.97
C VAL A 9 8.16 8.42 6.23
N CYS A 10 8.59 7.93 7.39
CA CYS A 10 8.42 8.65 8.65
C CYS A 10 9.28 9.92 8.75
N ASN A 11 10.36 10.00 7.96
CA ASN A 11 11.19 11.20 7.86
C ASN A 11 10.80 12.11 6.68
N SER A 12 9.85 11.72 5.82
CA SER A 12 9.47 12.49 4.64
C SER A 12 8.39 13.55 4.91
N ASN A 13 7.73 13.52 6.06
CA ASN A 13 6.69 14.46 6.46
C ASN A 13 7.06 15.20 7.76
N PRO A 14 6.59 16.45 7.93
CA PRO A 14 6.83 17.20 9.16
C PRO A 14 6.08 16.61 10.37
N THR A 15 5.00 15.86 10.13
CA THR A 15 4.29 15.12 11.18
C THR A 15 5.03 13.82 11.46
N PRO A 16 5.62 13.64 12.65
CA PRO A 16 6.34 12.42 12.98
C PRO A 16 5.38 11.24 13.12
N CYS A 17 5.84 10.06 12.70
CA CYS A 17 5.17 8.79 12.99
C CYS A 17 5.10 8.55 14.50
N LYS A 18 3.97 8.00 14.96
CA LYS A 18 3.78 7.64 16.38
C LYS A 18 4.54 6.39 16.77
N ASP A 19 4.58 5.41 15.87
CA ASP A 19 5.21 4.12 16.11
C ASP A 19 6.68 4.13 15.67
N PRO A 20 7.56 3.38 16.36
CA PRO A 20 8.93 3.20 15.91
C PRO A 20 8.95 2.51 14.54
N THR A 21 9.93 2.88 13.71
CA THR A 21 10.09 2.28 12.38
C THR A 21 11.04 1.09 12.42
N ASP A 22 10.65 0.00 11.76
CA ASP A 22 11.56 -1.08 11.44
C ASP A 22 12.34 -0.74 10.17
N LYS A 23 13.58 -1.23 10.05
CA LYS A 23 14.42 -1.01 8.87
C LYS A 23 14.08 -1.99 7.75
N LEU A 24 12.84 -1.96 7.28
CA LEU A 24 12.33 -2.87 6.25
C LEU A 24 11.39 -2.18 5.27
N PHE A 25 11.21 -2.83 4.12
CA PHE A 25 10.20 -2.46 3.13
C PHE A 25 8.87 -3.13 3.48
N THR A 26 7.80 -2.35 3.55
CA THR A 26 6.43 -2.86 3.67
C THR A 26 5.66 -2.58 2.39
N VAL A 27 4.55 -3.31 2.20
CA VAL A 27 3.63 -3.05 1.10
C VAL A 27 3.08 -1.63 1.25
N HIS A 28 3.33 -0.76 0.26
CA HIS A 28 2.70 0.56 0.16
C HIS A 28 1.33 0.41 -0.49
N GLY A 29 1.26 -0.39 -1.56
CA GLY A 29 -0.01 -0.74 -2.17
C GLY A 29 0.11 -1.58 -3.42
N LEU A 30 -1.03 -2.16 -3.77
CA LEU A 30 -1.29 -2.85 -5.02
C LEU A 30 -2.27 -2.00 -5.81
N TRP A 31 -1.76 -1.22 -6.76
CA TRP A 31 -2.57 -0.42 -7.67
C TRP A 31 -2.58 -1.08 -9.04
N PRO A 32 -3.76 -1.39 -9.61
CA PRO A 32 -3.85 -1.72 -11.03
C PRO A 32 -3.36 -0.53 -11.85
N SER A 33 -2.61 -0.82 -12.91
CA SER A 33 -1.99 0.20 -13.75
C SER A 33 -2.29 -0.05 -15.22
N ASN A 34 -2.46 1.01 -15.99
CA ASN A 34 -2.56 0.93 -17.45
C ASN A 34 -1.19 1.25 -18.05
N SER A 35 -0.74 0.46 -19.03
CA SER A 35 0.52 0.76 -19.73
C SER A 35 0.44 2.05 -20.56
N ASN A 36 -0.76 2.42 -20.98
CA ASN A 36 -1.04 3.59 -21.79
C ASN A 36 -2.16 4.41 -21.13
N GLY A 37 -1.90 5.69 -20.87
CA GLY A 37 -2.85 6.58 -20.21
C GLY A 37 -2.85 6.47 -18.69
N ASN A 38 -3.95 6.86 -18.06
CA ASN A 38 -4.04 6.95 -16.60
C ASN A 38 -4.38 5.60 -15.96
N ASP A 39 -3.84 5.37 -14.78
CA ASP A 39 -4.18 4.21 -13.96
C ASP A 39 -5.66 4.23 -13.58
N PRO A 40 -6.36 3.08 -13.65
CA PRO A 40 -7.76 2.99 -13.27
C PRO A 40 -7.91 3.20 -11.76
N LYS A 41 -8.95 3.94 -11.37
CA LYS A 41 -9.26 4.26 -9.97
C LYS A 41 -10.77 4.17 -9.76
N TYR A 42 -11.19 3.74 -8.57
CA TYR A 42 -12.61 3.68 -8.17
C TYR A 42 -13.51 2.89 -9.13
N CYS A 43 -13.02 1.75 -9.64
CA CYS A 43 -13.82 0.87 -10.48
C CYS A 43 -15.05 0.34 -9.71
N ASN A 44 -16.17 0.12 -10.42
CA ASN A 44 -17.33 -0.55 -9.84
C ASN A 44 -16.93 -1.96 -9.39
N ALA A 45 -16.84 -2.17 -8.08
CA ALA A 45 -16.57 -3.46 -7.49
C ALA A 45 -17.88 -4.11 -7.04
N GLN A 46 -17.94 -5.45 -7.02
CA GLN A 46 -18.83 -6.11 -6.08
C GLN A 46 -18.45 -5.65 -4.67
N GLN A 47 -19.42 -5.44 -3.77
CA GLN A 47 -19.17 -5.00 -2.39
C GLN A 47 -18.00 -5.79 -1.81
N TYR A 48 -17.12 -5.11 -1.06
CA TYR A 48 -16.00 -5.72 -0.34
C TYR A 48 -16.50 -6.95 0.43
N GLN A 49 -16.40 -8.11 -0.19
CA GLN A 49 -16.54 -9.35 0.52
C GLN A 49 -15.27 -9.41 1.35
N THR A 50 -15.42 -9.65 2.65
CA THR A 50 -14.31 -10.02 3.51
C THR A 50 -13.70 -11.27 2.88
N MET A 51 -12.73 -11.08 1.99
CA MET A 51 -12.06 -12.18 1.35
C MET A 51 -11.44 -12.98 2.48
N ASN A 52 -11.61 -14.30 2.45
CA ASN A 52 -10.93 -15.21 3.36
C ASN A 52 -9.42 -14.97 3.19
N LEU A 53 -8.85 -14.07 3.99
CA LEU A 53 -7.43 -13.80 4.08
C LEU A 53 -6.81 -15.03 4.76
N GLN A 54 -6.69 -16.12 4.00
CA GLN A 54 -5.96 -17.28 4.45
C GLN A 54 -4.48 -16.90 4.47
N ARG A 55 -3.91 -16.94 5.68
CA ARG A 55 -2.47 -16.85 5.87
C ARG A 55 -1.86 -18.01 5.08
N ILE A 56 -1.21 -17.70 3.97
CA ILE A 56 -0.44 -18.69 3.21
C ILE A 56 0.71 -19.12 4.15
N PRO A 57 0.82 -20.42 4.50
CA PRO A 57 1.86 -20.92 5.39
C PRO A 57 3.27 -20.74 4.81
#